data_AF-A0A1I4C488-F1
#
_entry.id   AF-A0A1I4C488-F1
#
_cell.length_a   1.000
_cell.length_b   1.000
_cell.length_c   1.000
_cell.angle_alpha   90.00
_cell.angle_beta   90.00
_cell.angle_gamma   90.00
#
_symmetry.space_group_name_H-M   'P 1'
#
loop_
_entity.id
_entity.type
_entity.pdbx_description
1 polymer ?
#
loop_
_entity_poly.entity_id
_entity_poly.type
_entity_poly.pdbx_seq_one_letter_code
_entity_poly.pdbx_strand_id
1 'polypeptide(L)'
;MSCIHCEKETDEKYVIDPSGDRYCSEECLEEYMDKHDISFDPHPYEDTYLMLRNSYIELLESWEPMFSKTVRRLENAVDELFEEMDELIDDHAGFIRAEGDDGSYAWEIYQYTLKLRELQKRVFAWRPNRKMLYWVTGSDANYGSLDKNEEEIYDKVCTALYLTGYEDFILYVIKHHQHPCHWGLNYVFDNMEMAKEAYETLKQVCGNYGVDISILESHKCEAHCGDILEADADTYINGWFYCYSCKESGDHGIFRLQELEVEFRYYEEHEEERQVVIYERRDWCVPFKRKAKRSCRNFGVEVPAWAE
;
A
#
# COMPACT_ATOMS: atom_id res chain seq x y z
N MET A 1 8.04 10.97 29.77
CA MET A 1 7.36 10.89 31.09
C MET A 1 7.72 9.54 31.71
N SER A 2 7.59 9.35 33.03
CA SER A 2 8.01 8.10 33.71
C SER A 2 6.83 7.34 34.30
N CYS A 3 6.97 6.02 34.35
CA CYS A 3 6.02 5.10 34.98
C CYS A 3 5.98 5.32 36.49
N ILE A 4 4.79 5.37 37.08
CA ILE A 4 4.62 5.57 38.54
C ILE A 4 5.16 4.41 39.37
N HIS A 5 5.11 3.18 38.84
CA HIS A 5 5.56 1.99 39.57
C HIS A 5 7.07 1.76 39.47
N CYS A 6 7.61 1.74 38.25
CA CYS A 6 8.98 1.30 37.99
C CYS A 6 9.94 2.44 37.61
N GLU A 7 9.45 3.69 37.56
CA GLU A 7 10.21 4.92 37.21
C GLU A 7 10.85 4.93 35.81
N LYS A 8 10.69 3.87 35.02
CA LYS A 8 11.16 3.81 33.63
C LYS A 8 10.40 4.80 32.76
N GLU A 9 11.07 5.29 31.73
CA GLU A 9 10.44 6.13 30.71
C GLU A 9 9.29 5.38 30.03
N THR A 10 8.15 6.05 29.89
CA THR A 10 6.98 5.54 29.17
C THR A 10 7.01 5.96 27.71
N ASP A 11 6.69 5.01 26.82
CA ASP A 11 6.48 5.26 25.40
C ASP A 11 5.00 5.50 25.08
N GLU A 12 4.61 5.55 23.80
CA GLU A 12 3.23 5.80 23.38
C GLU A 12 2.22 4.70 23.76
N LYS A 13 2.69 3.56 24.29
CA LYS A 13 1.92 2.36 24.69
C LYS A 13 1.63 2.29 26.18
N TYR A 14 1.90 3.35 26.94
CA TYR A 14 1.56 3.39 28.37
C TYR A 14 0.09 3.07 28.64
N VAL A 15 -0.22 2.65 29.86
CA VAL A 15 -1.60 2.51 30.35
C VAL A 15 -1.85 3.52 31.47
N ILE A 16 -3.08 3.98 31.64
CA ILE A 16 -3.50 4.80 32.77
C ILE A 16 -4.50 4.09 33.67
N ASP A 17 -4.51 4.49 34.94
CA ASP A 17 -5.60 4.18 35.87
C ASP A 17 -6.69 5.28 35.86
N PRO A 18 -7.79 5.14 36.63
CA PRO A 18 -8.86 6.14 36.66
C PRO A 18 -8.43 7.52 37.18
N SER A 19 -7.34 7.60 37.94
CA SER A 19 -6.77 8.87 38.42
C SER A 19 -5.96 9.57 37.33
N GLY A 20 -5.64 8.86 36.23
CA GLY A 20 -4.78 9.34 35.15
C GLY A 20 -3.29 9.09 35.39
N ASP A 21 -2.96 8.28 36.39
CA ASP A 21 -1.59 7.89 36.69
C ASP A 21 -1.09 6.93 35.59
N ARG A 22 0.16 7.10 35.16
CA ARG A 22 0.72 6.42 33.97
C ARG A 22 1.63 5.26 34.36
N TYR A 23 1.45 4.15 33.65
CA TYR A 23 2.18 2.91 33.86
C TYR A 23 2.80 2.42 32.55
N CYS A 24 3.95 1.78 32.66
CA CYS A 24 4.74 1.32 31.53
C CYS A 24 4.07 0.20 30.72
N SER A 25 3.19 -0.56 31.37
CA SER A 25 2.49 -1.74 30.86
C SER A 25 1.33 -2.06 31.81
N GLU A 26 0.44 -2.95 31.39
CA GLU A 26 -0.62 -3.51 32.24
C GLU A 26 -0.01 -4.27 33.43
N GLU A 27 1.07 -5.03 33.21
CA GLU A 27 1.82 -5.68 34.30
C GLU A 27 2.33 -4.65 35.34
N CYS A 28 2.83 -3.50 34.88
CA CYS A 28 3.28 -2.39 35.76
C CYS A 28 2.13 -1.84 36.61
N LEU A 29 0.90 -1.79 36.08
CA LEU A 29 -0.29 -1.33 36.78
C LEU A 29 -0.79 -2.38 37.78
N GLU A 30 -0.89 -3.64 37.36
CA GLU A 30 -1.31 -4.77 38.20
C GLU A 30 -0.39 -4.93 39.42
N GLU A 31 0.93 -4.94 39.21
CA GLU A 31 1.89 -5.02 40.31
C GLU A 31 1.79 -3.83 41.27
N TYR A 32 1.47 -2.65 40.77
CA TYR A 32 1.29 -1.46 41.60
C TYR A 32 0.03 -1.58 42.46
N MET A 33 -1.08 -2.01 41.87
CA MET A 33 -2.35 -2.24 42.55
C MET A 33 -2.21 -3.29 43.66
N ASP A 34 -1.58 -4.42 43.36
CA ASP A 34 -1.32 -5.50 44.32
C ASP A 34 -0.45 -5.03 45.49
N LYS A 35 0.62 -4.27 45.19
CA LYS A 35 1.57 -3.80 46.20
C LYS A 35 0.96 -2.78 47.17
N HIS A 36 0.00 -1.97 46.69
CA HIS A 36 -0.61 -0.91 47.47
C HIS A 36 -2.01 -1.26 47.99
N ASP A 37 -2.49 -2.48 47.73
CA ASP A 37 -3.84 -2.95 48.10
C ASP A 37 -4.93 -2.00 47.56
N ILE A 38 -4.76 -1.56 46.32
CA ILE A 38 -5.67 -0.65 45.62
C ILE A 38 -6.57 -1.47 44.69
N SER A 39 -7.86 -1.16 44.71
CA SER A 39 -8.82 -1.60 43.70
C SER A 39 -9.62 -0.40 43.23
N PHE A 40 -9.96 -0.38 41.94
CA PHE A 40 -10.75 0.67 41.34
C PHE A 40 -12.17 0.17 41.08
N ASP A 41 -13.15 1.03 41.30
CA ASP A 41 -14.51 0.76 40.84
C ASP A 41 -14.54 0.81 39.30
N PRO A 42 -15.38 -0.02 38.64
CA PRO A 42 -15.50 -0.01 37.18
C PRO A 42 -15.82 1.38 36.66
N HIS A 43 -15.00 1.89 35.73
CA HIS A 43 -15.22 3.20 35.14
C HIS A 43 -16.01 3.08 33.82
N PRO A 44 -17.00 3.94 33.54
CA PRO A 44 -17.85 3.83 32.33
C PRO A 44 -17.10 3.93 30.99
N TYR A 45 -15.86 4.41 31.00
CA TYR A 45 -15.02 4.60 29.81
C TYR A 45 -13.79 3.68 29.77
N GLU A 46 -13.57 2.85 30.78
CA GLU A 46 -12.38 2.00 30.86
C GLU A 46 -12.30 1.01 29.68
N ASP A 47 -13.40 0.31 29.39
CA ASP A 47 -13.47 -0.64 28.27
C ASP A 47 -13.22 0.05 26.92
N THR A 48 -13.82 1.23 26.70
CA THR A 48 -13.64 2.01 25.46
C THR A 48 -12.19 2.48 25.31
N TYR A 49 -11.60 2.97 26.40
CA TYR A 49 -10.20 3.37 26.43
C TYR A 49 -9.27 2.19 26.12
N LEU A 50 -9.45 1.05 26.79
CA LEU A 50 -8.63 -0.14 26.57
C LEU A 50 -8.78 -0.68 25.16
N MET A 51 -9.99 -0.72 24.61
CA MET A 51 -10.26 -1.10 23.23
C MET A 51 -9.48 -0.22 22.25
N LEU A 52 -9.65 1.11 22.33
CA LEU A 52 -9.01 2.04 21.40
C LEU A 52 -7.48 2.02 21.53
N ARG A 53 -6.96 1.93 22.76
CA ARG A 53 -5.53 1.79 23.02
C ARG A 53 -4.97 0.52 22.38
N ASN A 54 -5.64 -0.62 22.57
CA ASN A 54 -5.16 -1.90 22.05
C ASN A 54 -5.20 -1.92 20.52
N SER A 55 -6.27 -1.42 19.89
CA SER A 55 -6.33 -1.24 18.45
C SER A 55 -5.21 -0.35 17.92
N TYR A 56 -4.93 0.78 18.60
CA TYR A 56 -3.83 1.66 18.22
C TYR A 56 -2.46 0.95 18.31
N ILE A 57 -2.20 0.19 19.37
CA ILE A 57 -0.93 -0.54 19.55
C ILE A 57 -0.79 -1.62 18.47
N GLU A 58 -1.86 -2.38 18.21
CA GLU A 58 -1.87 -3.39 17.15
C GLU A 58 -1.57 -2.78 15.79
N LEU A 59 -2.24 -1.68 15.44
CA LEU A 59 -2.00 -0.96 14.20
C LEU A 59 -0.55 -0.47 14.13
N LEU A 60 -0.07 0.20 15.17
CA LEU A 60 1.29 0.75 15.27
C LEU A 60 2.38 -0.31 15.04
N GLU A 61 2.19 -1.53 15.53
CA GLU A 61 3.15 -2.62 15.42
C GLU A 61 3.03 -3.41 14.11
N SER A 62 1.85 -3.45 13.50
CA SER A 62 1.54 -4.37 12.39
C SER A 62 1.54 -3.73 11.00
N TRP A 63 1.26 -2.42 10.89
CA TRP A 63 1.00 -1.79 9.58
C TRP A 63 2.17 -1.92 8.58
N GLU A 64 3.40 -1.67 9.02
CA GLU A 64 4.58 -1.73 8.14
C GLU A 64 4.96 -3.17 7.76
N PRO A 65 5.00 -4.13 8.71
CA PRO A 65 5.13 -5.55 8.37
C PRO A 65 4.04 -6.06 7.43
N MET A 66 2.79 -5.58 7.58
CA MET A 66 1.67 -5.94 6.72
C MET A 66 1.96 -5.49 5.29
N PHE A 67 2.25 -4.21 5.07
CA PHE A 67 2.57 -3.69 3.73
C PHE A 67 3.80 -4.34 3.11
N SER A 68 4.83 -4.61 3.90
CA SER A 68 6.06 -5.26 3.41
C SER A 68 5.81 -6.67 2.86
N LYS A 69 4.76 -7.35 3.33
CA LYS A 69 4.34 -8.69 2.85
C LYS A 69 3.32 -8.62 1.72
N THR A 70 2.75 -7.45 1.44
CA THR A 70 1.72 -7.27 0.41
C THR A 70 2.32 -7.31 -0.99
N VAL A 71 2.04 -8.38 -1.73
CA VAL A 71 2.64 -8.65 -3.04
C VAL A 71 1.89 -7.98 -4.19
N ARG A 72 0.60 -7.63 -4.02
CA ARG A 72 -0.27 -7.03 -5.03
C ARG A 72 -1.24 -6.07 -4.35
N ARG A 73 -1.73 -5.06 -5.09
CA ARG A 73 -2.73 -4.10 -4.59
C ARG A 73 -2.26 -3.38 -3.33
N LEU A 74 -1.00 -2.96 -3.29
CA LEU A 74 -0.42 -2.33 -2.10
C LEU A 74 -1.10 -1.00 -1.79
N GLU A 75 -1.41 -0.20 -2.82
CA GLU A 75 -2.18 1.04 -2.64
C GLU A 75 -3.56 0.78 -2.01
N ASN A 76 -4.27 -0.28 -2.45
CA ASN A 76 -5.56 -0.65 -1.86
C ASN A 76 -5.43 -1.07 -0.40
N ALA A 77 -4.38 -1.81 -0.04
CA ALA A 77 -4.15 -2.20 1.35
C ALA A 77 -3.88 -0.97 2.23
N VAL A 78 -3.23 0.06 1.69
CA VAL A 78 -3.06 1.35 2.37
C VAL A 78 -4.41 2.07 2.53
N ASP A 79 -5.25 2.09 1.50
CA ASP A 79 -6.60 2.68 1.59
C ASP A 79 -7.46 1.98 2.63
N GLU A 80 -7.45 0.64 2.65
CA GLU A 80 -8.20 -0.19 3.60
C GLU A 80 -7.78 0.08 5.04
N LEU A 81 -6.47 0.22 5.29
CA LEU A 81 -5.97 0.61 6.61
C LEU A 81 -6.43 2.03 7.01
N PHE A 82 -6.51 2.96 6.04
CA PHE A 82 -7.05 4.28 6.33
C PHE A 82 -8.53 4.25 6.67
N GLU A 83 -9.32 3.43 5.98
CA GLU A 83 -10.75 3.24 6.27
C GLU A 83 -10.93 2.68 7.69
N GLU A 84 -10.15 1.67 8.09
CA GLU A 84 -10.16 1.14 9.46
C GLU A 84 -9.80 2.21 10.51
N MET A 85 -8.77 3.02 10.25
CA MET A 85 -8.39 4.10 11.17
C MET A 85 -9.46 5.21 11.24
N ASP A 86 -10.10 5.55 10.13
CA ASP A 86 -11.17 6.56 10.09
C ASP A 86 -12.41 6.07 10.87
N GLU A 87 -12.83 4.81 10.68
CA GLU A 87 -13.91 4.19 11.44
C GLU A 87 -13.64 4.24 12.96
N LEU A 88 -12.42 3.86 13.38
CA LEU A 88 -12.01 3.94 14.78
C LEU A 88 -12.05 5.38 15.33
N ILE A 89 -11.69 6.38 14.52
CA ILE A 89 -11.74 7.79 14.93
C ILE A 89 -13.20 8.26 15.05
N ASP A 90 -14.05 7.90 14.08
CA ASP A 90 -15.45 8.34 13.98
C ASP A 90 -16.33 7.72 15.07
N ASP A 91 -16.10 6.46 15.43
CA ASP A 91 -16.74 5.80 16.58
C ASP A 91 -16.54 6.57 17.90
N HIS A 92 -15.47 7.38 17.97
CA HIS A 92 -15.12 8.18 19.14
C HIS A 92 -15.35 9.69 18.93
N ALA A 93 -16.13 10.09 17.93
CA ALA A 93 -16.42 11.50 17.62
C ALA A 93 -17.04 12.29 18.79
N GLY A 94 -17.73 11.61 19.71
CA GLY A 94 -18.24 12.22 20.94
C GLY A 94 -17.12 12.80 21.82
N PHE A 95 -16.05 12.02 22.04
CA PHE A 95 -14.88 12.45 22.82
C PHE A 95 -14.08 13.53 22.11
N ILE A 96 -14.01 13.47 20.77
CA ILE A 96 -13.36 14.50 19.95
C ILE A 96 -14.09 15.85 20.12
N ARG A 97 -15.42 15.86 19.99
CA ARG A 97 -16.22 17.10 20.14
C ARG A 97 -16.13 17.70 21.55
N ALA A 98 -15.97 16.84 22.56
CA ALA A 98 -15.80 17.26 23.95
C ALA A 98 -14.32 17.53 24.32
N GLU A 99 -13.38 17.35 23.39
CA GLU A 99 -11.92 17.45 23.63
C GLU A 99 -11.45 16.64 24.86
N GLY A 100 -12.14 15.54 25.16
CA GLY A 100 -11.85 14.68 26.31
C GLY A 100 -12.14 15.28 27.69
N ASP A 101 -13.02 16.28 27.81
CA ASP A 101 -13.32 17.02 29.06
C ASP A 101 -14.12 16.24 30.14
N ASP A 102 -14.15 14.90 30.09
CA ASP A 102 -14.93 14.06 31.02
C ASP A 102 -14.04 13.05 31.78
N GLY A 103 -12.98 13.58 32.38
CA GLY A 103 -12.04 12.82 33.20
C GLY A 103 -10.90 12.15 32.44
N SER A 104 -10.03 11.45 33.19
CA SER A 104 -8.74 10.94 32.67
C SER A 104 -8.90 9.96 31.51
N TYR A 105 -9.89 9.07 31.54
CA TYR A 105 -10.14 8.16 30.43
C TYR A 105 -10.70 8.86 29.20
N ALA A 106 -11.63 9.81 29.35
CA ALA A 106 -12.15 10.59 28.21
C ALA A 106 -11.03 11.40 27.53
N TRP A 107 -10.14 11.98 28.34
CA TRP A 107 -8.94 12.65 27.87
C TRP A 107 -8.03 11.70 27.09
N GLU A 108 -7.72 10.52 27.63
CA GLU A 108 -6.87 9.56 26.92
C GLU A 108 -7.53 9.02 25.65
N ILE A 109 -8.84 8.76 25.64
CA ILE A 109 -9.57 8.40 24.40
C ILE A 109 -9.36 9.48 23.34
N TYR A 110 -9.57 10.76 23.71
CA TYR A 110 -9.29 11.87 22.81
C TYR A 110 -7.83 11.88 22.32
N GLN A 111 -6.85 11.70 23.22
CA GLN A 111 -5.44 11.62 22.83
C GLN A 111 -5.15 10.45 21.86
N TYR A 112 -5.76 9.28 22.04
CA TYR A 112 -5.59 8.16 21.12
C TYR A 112 -6.18 8.44 19.73
N THR A 113 -7.28 9.20 19.62
CA THR A 113 -7.75 9.66 18.30
C THR A 113 -6.74 10.56 17.59
N LEU A 114 -6.02 11.42 18.34
CA LEU A 114 -4.94 12.24 17.80
C LEU A 114 -3.73 11.39 17.39
N LYS A 115 -3.38 10.38 18.20
CA LYS A 115 -2.31 9.43 17.88
C LYS A 115 -2.63 8.62 16.61
N LEU A 116 -3.89 8.20 16.41
CA LEU A 116 -4.33 7.56 15.17
C LEU A 116 -4.19 8.49 13.96
N ARG A 117 -4.59 9.76 14.08
CA ARG A 117 -4.38 10.76 13.01
C ARG A 117 -2.90 10.97 12.67
N GLU A 118 -2.02 10.91 13.66
CA GLU A 118 -0.58 10.98 13.42
C GLU A 118 -0.04 9.69 12.77
N LEU A 119 -0.56 8.53 13.16
CA LEU A 119 -0.25 7.27 12.50
C LEU A 119 -0.71 7.28 11.03
N GLN A 120 -1.88 7.84 10.72
CA GLN A 120 -2.34 8.04 9.35
C GLN A 120 -1.34 8.87 8.53
N LYS A 121 -0.78 9.94 9.10
CA LYS A 121 0.27 10.73 8.39
C LYS A 121 1.53 9.92 8.14
N ARG A 122 1.97 9.11 9.12
CA ARG A 122 3.14 8.22 8.98
C ARG A 122 2.91 7.19 7.87
N VAL A 123 1.76 6.53 7.87
CA VAL A 123 1.32 5.60 6.84
C VAL A 123 1.25 6.29 5.47
N PHE A 124 0.69 7.49 5.40
CA PHE A 124 0.55 8.24 4.15
C PHE A 124 1.91 8.65 3.55
N ALA A 125 2.90 8.96 4.38
CA ALA A 125 4.24 9.30 3.95
C ALA A 125 5.10 8.06 3.59
N TRP A 126 4.72 6.88 4.06
CA TRP A 126 5.48 5.65 3.84
C TRP A 126 5.48 5.22 2.38
N ARG A 127 6.61 4.69 1.90
CA ARG A 127 6.75 4.11 0.57
C ARG A 127 7.47 2.77 0.66
N PRO A 128 7.11 1.79 -0.19
CA PRO A 128 7.75 0.49 -0.17
C PRO A 128 9.23 0.59 -0.54
N ASN A 129 10.05 -0.20 0.14
CA ASN A 129 11.41 -0.44 -0.31
C ASN A 129 11.39 -1.38 -1.52
N ARG A 130 11.64 -0.83 -2.71
CA ARG A 130 11.51 -1.57 -3.97
C ARG A 130 12.71 -2.48 -4.18
N LYS A 131 12.42 -3.75 -4.43
CA LYS A 131 13.42 -4.68 -4.96
C LYS A 131 13.61 -4.39 -6.45
N MET A 132 14.85 -4.10 -6.85
CA MET A 132 15.21 -4.00 -8.26
C MET A 132 15.05 -5.38 -8.92
N LEU A 133 14.37 -5.40 -10.07
CA LEU A 133 14.23 -6.57 -10.93
C LEU A 133 14.94 -6.31 -12.26
N TYR A 134 15.36 -7.38 -12.93
CA TYR A 134 16.06 -7.31 -14.21
C TYR A 134 15.21 -8.00 -15.27
N TRP A 135 14.73 -7.20 -16.22
CA TRP A 135 13.87 -7.66 -17.30
C TRP A 135 14.70 -7.84 -18.57
N VAL A 136 14.84 -9.09 -19.01
CA VAL A 136 15.36 -9.44 -20.33
C VAL A 136 14.21 -9.37 -21.32
N THR A 137 14.29 -8.44 -22.28
CA THR A 137 13.22 -8.17 -23.26
C THR A 137 13.75 -8.20 -24.69
N GLY A 138 12.94 -8.67 -25.63
CA GLY A 138 13.15 -8.53 -27.08
C GLY A 138 12.43 -7.31 -27.63
N SER A 139 13.07 -6.58 -28.56
CA SER A 139 12.63 -5.26 -29.05
C SER A 139 11.16 -5.23 -29.55
N ASP A 140 10.42 -4.23 -29.04
CA ASP A 140 9.18 -3.61 -29.55
C ASP A 140 7.81 -4.32 -29.51
N ALA A 141 7.63 -5.45 -28.80
CA ALA A 141 6.33 -6.16 -28.78
C ALA A 141 5.73 -6.36 -27.38
N ASN A 142 4.53 -5.81 -27.18
CA ASN A 142 3.97 -5.39 -25.90
C ASN A 142 2.66 -6.14 -25.52
N TYR A 143 2.53 -6.43 -24.21
CA TYR A 143 1.33 -6.62 -23.37
C TYR A 143 0.13 -7.51 -23.79
N GLY A 144 0.33 -8.80 -24.10
CA GLY A 144 -0.72 -9.81 -23.83
C GLY A 144 -0.93 -10.90 -24.88
N SER A 145 -0.35 -10.77 -26.07
CA SER A 145 -0.32 -11.83 -27.08
C SER A 145 0.74 -11.50 -28.12
N LEU A 146 1.45 -12.51 -28.60
CA LEU A 146 2.29 -12.37 -29.79
C LEU A 146 1.36 -12.22 -31.00
N ASP A 147 1.65 -11.29 -31.90
CA ASP A 147 1.05 -11.38 -33.23
C ASP A 147 1.59 -12.62 -33.97
N LYS A 148 0.98 -13.01 -35.09
CA LYS A 148 1.39 -14.23 -35.80
C LYS A 148 2.85 -14.23 -36.24
N ASN A 149 3.41 -13.06 -36.57
CA ASN A 149 4.80 -12.94 -37.00
C ASN A 149 5.73 -13.05 -35.81
N GLU A 150 5.38 -12.44 -34.69
CA GLU A 150 6.12 -12.51 -33.42
C GLU A 150 6.11 -13.92 -32.83
N GLU A 151 4.97 -14.63 -32.92
CA GLU A 151 4.85 -16.04 -32.54
C GLU A 151 5.78 -16.92 -33.38
N GLU A 152 5.79 -16.72 -34.70
CA GLU A 152 6.67 -17.46 -35.60
C GLU A 152 8.17 -17.17 -35.32
N ILE A 153 8.51 -15.92 -34.97
CA ILE A 153 9.88 -15.55 -34.58
C ILE A 153 10.25 -16.20 -33.24
N TYR A 154 9.36 -16.14 -32.25
CA TYR A 154 9.56 -16.78 -30.95
C TYR A 154 9.78 -18.29 -31.09
N ASP A 155 8.93 -18.97 -31.85
CA ASP A 155 9.03 -20.41 -32.12
C ASP A 155 10.36 -20.76 -32.82
N LYS A 156 10.81 -19.93 -33.76
CA LYS A 156 12.12 -20.10 -34.41
C LYS A 156 13.27 -19.97 -33.42
N VAL A 157 13.23 -18.97 -32.53
CA VAL A 157 14.24 -18.77 -31.49
C VAL A 157 14.25 -19.95 -30.51
N CYS A 158 13.08 -20.38 -30.01
CA CYS A 158 12.96 -21.54 -29.12
C CYS A 158 13.46 -22.84 -29.79
N THR A 159 13.11 -23.06 -31.05
CA THR A 159 13.58 -24.22 -31.83
C THR A 159 15.09 -24.21 -31.99
N ALA A 160 15.69 -23.04 -32.26
CA ALA A 160 17.13 -22.92 -32.38
C ALA A 160 17.86 -23.12 -31.04
N LEU A 161 17.33 -22.61 -29.93
CA LEU A 161 17.85 -22.88 -28.58
C LEU A 161 17.81 -24.38 -28.27
N TYR A 162 16.73 -25.07 -28.62
CA TYR A 162 16.62 -26.52 -28.49
C TYR A 162 17.71 -27.24 -29.32
N LEU A 163 17.84 -26.92 -30.61
CA LEU A 163 18.80 -27.57 -31.52
C LEU A 163 20.27 -27.28 -31.18
N THR A 164 20.55 -26.20 -30.48
CA THR A 164 21.91 -25.82 -30.02
C THR A 164 22.27 -26.40 -28.65
N GLY A 165 21.34 -27.12 -28.00
CA GLY A 165 21.58 -27.81 -26.72
C GLY A 165 21.23 -27.00 -25.47
N TYR A 166 20.47 -25.90 -25.59
CA TYR A 166 20.00 -25.07 -24.48
C TYR A 166 18.56 -25.42 -24.02
N GLU A 167 18.08 -26.63 -24.28
CA GLU A 167 16.73 -27.08 -23.94
C GLU A 167 16.40 -26.91 -22.44
N ASP A 168 17.24 -27.45 -21.57
CA ASP A 168 17.01 -27.39 -20.11
C ASP A 168 16.97 -25.95 -19.60
N PHE A 169 17.82 -25.09 -20.17
CA PHE A 169 17.89 -23.67 -19.84
C PHE A 169 16.59 -22.94 -20.25
N ILE A 170 16.14 -23.09 -21.50
CA ILE A 170 14.96 -22.34 -21.96
C ILE A 170 13.68 -22.82 -21.27
N LEU A 171 13.56 -24.13 -21.00
CA LEU A 171 12.44 -24.68 -20.22
C LEU A 171 12.43 -24.14 -18.80
N TYR A 172 13.61 -24.02 -18.17
CA TYR A 172 13.73 -23.43 -16.84
C TYR A 172 13.31 -21.95 -16.85
N VAL A 173 13.83 -21.15 -17.78
CA VAL A 173 13.53 -19.72 -17.90
C VAL A 173 12.05 -19.47 -18.16
N ILE A 174 11.42 -20.18 -19.10
CA ILE A 174 9.98 -20.04 -19.37
C ILE A 174 9.16 -20.41 -18.14
N LYS A 175 9.54 -21.47 -17.43
CA LYS A 175 8.77 -21.96 -16.28
C LYS A 175 8.85 -21.05 -15.06
N HIS A 176 10.00 -20.42 -14.83
CA HIS A 176 10.30 -19.72 -13.57
C HIS A 176 10.44 -18.21 -13.69
N HIS A 177 10.74 -17.72 -14.89
CA HIS A 177 11.12 -16.33 -15.12
C HIS A 177 10.26 -15.63 -16.17
N GLN A 178 9.20 -16.27 -16.70
CA GLN A 178 8.30 -15.59 -17.64
C GLN A 178 7.70 -14.33 -17.01
N HIS A 179 7.72 -13.24 -17.78
CA HIS A 179 7.09 -12.00 -17.38
C HIS A 179 5.56 -12.19 -17.19
N PRO A 180 4.95 -11.68 -16.10
CA PRO A 180 3.53 -11.93 -15.79
C PRO A 180 2.54 -11.37 -16.83
N CYS A 181 2.90 -10.27 -17.50
CA CYS A 181 2.03 -9.55 -18.45
C CYS A 181 2.58 -9.49 -19.88
N HIS A 182 3.77 -10.04 -20.13
CA HIS A 182 4.42 -10.03 -21.45
C HIS A 182 4.77 -11.46 -21.87
N TRP A 183 4.47 -11.79 -23.12
CA TRP A 183 4.73 -13.10 -23.70
C TRP A 183 6.02 -13.09 -24.52
N GLY A 184 6.43 -14.27 -25.02
CA GLY A 184 7.62 -14.41 -25.85
C GLY A 184 8.91 -14.20 -25.06
N LEU A 185 9.85 -13.46 -25.64
CA LEU A 185 11.20 -13.21 -25.10
C LEU A 185 11.20 -12.13 -24.00
N ASN A 186 10.34 -12.30 -23.00
CA ASN A 186 10.18 -11.39 -21.87
C ASN A 186 10.33 -12.16 -20.57
N TYR A 187 11.47 -11.99 -19.91
CA TYR A 187 11.84 -12.74 -18.72
C TYR A 187 12.31 -11.83 -17.59
N VAL A 188 11.86 -12.08 -16.36
CA VAL A 188 12.16 -11.30 -15.18
C VAL A 188 12.99 -12.11 -14.19
N PHE A 189 14.07 -11.50 -13.75
CA PHE A 189 14.98 -12.04 -12.75
C PHE A 189 15.09 -11.09 -11.57
N ASP A 190 15.29 -11.65 -10.39
CA ASP A 190 15.56 -10.88 -9.18
C ASP A 190 17.07 -10.83 -8.84
N ASN A 191 17.90 -11.40 -9.72
CA ASN A 191 19.35 -11.47 -9.64
C ASN A 191 19.97 -11.07 -11.00
N MET A 192 20.89 -10.10 -10.97
CA MET A 192 21.57 -9.57 -12.16
C MET A 192 22.45 -10.62 -12.88
N GLU A 193 23.11 -11.50 -12.13
CA GLU A 193 23.99 -12.54 -12.70
C GLU A 193 23.18 -13.53 -13.53
N MET A 194 22.04 -13.98 -13.01
CA MET A 194 21.11 -14.84 -13.75
C MET A 194 20.55 -14.15 -14.99
N ALA A 195 20.18 -12.86 -14.87
CA ALA A 195 19.71 -12.08 -16.01
C ALA A 195 20.77 -11.99 -17.13
N LYS A 196 22.04 -11.78 -16.75
CA LYS A 196 23.17 -11.73 -17.68
C LYS A 196 23.43 -13.08 -18.35
N GLU A 197 23.42 -14.17 -17.59
CA GLU A 197 23.56 -15.52 -18.14
C GLU A 197 22.46 -15.82 -19.16
N ALA A 198 21.22 -15.46 -18.81
CA ALA A 198 20.09 -15.64 -19.71
C ALA A 198 20.21 -14.79 -20.97
N TYR A 199 20.58 -13.51 -20.81
CA TYR A 199 20.83 -12.60 -21.92
C TYR A 199 21.90 -13.13 -22.88
N GLU A 200 23.06 -13.53 -22.38
CA GLU A 200 24.17 -14.02 -23.23
C GLU A 200 23.80 -15.31 -23.98
N THR A 201 23.01 -16.18 -23.34
CA THR A 201 22.50 -17.40 -23.98
C THR A 201 21.50 -17.06 -25.10
N LEU A 202 20.52 -16.22 -24.80
CA LEU A 202 19.49 -15.81 -25.77
C LEU A 202 20.11 -15.03 -26.95
N LYS A 203 21.09 -14.17 -26.69
CA LYS A 203 21.74 -13.31 -27.69
C LYS A 203 22.39 -14.10 -28.83
N GLN A 204 22.96 -15.26 -28.53
CA GLN A 204 23.61 -16.12 -29.53
C GLN A 204 22.64 -16.60 -30.61
N VAL A 205 21.36 -16.72 -30.26
CA VAL A 205 20.31 -17.19 -31.15
C VAL A 205 19.49 -16.04 -31.72
N CYS A 206 19.07 -15.10 -30.87
CA CYS A 206 18.16 -14.00 -31.23
C CYS A 206 18.68 -13.14 -32.39
N GLY A 207 20.00 -12.85 -32.41
CA GLY A 207 20.61 -12.06 -33.48
C GLY A 207 20.48 -12.67 -34.88
N ASN A 208 20.39 -14.01 -34.99
CA ASN A 208 20.21 -14.68 -36.28
C ASN A 208 18.80 -14.51 -36.86
N TYR A 209 17.84 -14.11 -36.02
CA TYR A 209 16.45 -13.88 -36.38
C TYR A 209 16.08 -12.40 -36.39
N GLY A 210 17.07 -11.51 -36.30
CA GLY A 210 16.85 -10.06 -36.29
C GLY A 210 16.15 -9.56 -35.03
N VAL A 211 16.24 -10.31 -33.93
CA VAL A 211 15.68 -9.91 -32.64
C VAL A 211 16.79 -9.29 -31.80
N ASP A 212 16.65 -8.01 -31.50
CA ASP A 212 17.48 -7.33 -30.53
C ASP A 212 16.92 -7.57 -29.13
N ILE A 213 17.78 -8.01 -28.21
CA ILE A 213 17.42 -8.18 -26.81
C ILE A 213 18.21 -7.22 -25.93
N SER A 214 17.63 -6.83 -24.80
CA SER A 214 18.23 -5.95 -23.80
C SER A 214 17.90 -6.39 -22.38
N ILE A 215 18.68 -5.92 -21.40
CA ILE A 215 18.36 -6.04 -19.98
C ILE A 215 17.96 -4.66 -19.47
N LEU A 216 16.79 -4.56 -18.86
CA LEU A 216 16.25 -3.34 -18.27
C LEU A 216 16.15 -3.50 -16.74
N GLU A 217 16.51 -2.45 -16.02
CA GLU A 217 16.20 -2.31 -14.59
C GLU A 217 14.71 -1.99 -14.44
N SER A 218 14.01 -2.74 -13.61
CA SER A 218 12.56 -2.75 -13.56
C SER A 218 12.01 -2.86 -12.15
N HIS A 219 10.81 -2.34 -11.95
CA HIS A 219 10.05 -2.46 -10.72
C HIS A 219 8.68 -3.06 -10.98
N LYS A 220 8.11 -3.63 -9.92
CA LYS A 220 6.75 -4.16 -9.94
C LYS A 220 5.75 -3.05 -9.67
N CYS A 221 4.71 -2.97 -10.49
CA CYS A 221 3.60 -2.05 -10.31
C CYS A 221 2.89 -2.27 -8.97
N GLU A 222 2.73 -1.19 -8.20
CA GLU A 222 2.18 -1.21 -6.83
C GLU A 222 0.65 -1.17 -6.79
N ALA A 223 0.04 -0.89 -7.95
CA ALA A 223 -1.39 -1.08 -8.19
C ALA A 223 -1.77 -2.58 -8.26
N HIS A 224 -2.84 -2.87 -8.99
CA HIS A 224 -3.49 -4.18 -8.98
C HIS A 224 -3.02 -5.16 -10.06
N CYS A 225 -2.40 -4.67 -11.14
CA CYS A 225 -2.02 -5.50 -12.29
C CYS A 225 -0.84 -6.45 -11.99
N GLY A 226 0.07 -6.06 -11.07
CA GLY A 226 1.28 -6.80 -10.78
C GLY A 226 2.28 -6.88 -11.94
N ASP A 227 2.11 -6.01 -12.93
CA ASP A 227 2.98 -5.81 -14.08
C ASP A 227 4.38 -5.38 -13.63
N ILE A 228 5.38 -5.58 -14.48
CA ILE A 228 6.77 -5.21 -14.21
C ILE A 228 7.25 -4.37 -15.39
N LEU A 229 7.83 -3.22 -15.09
CA LEU A 229 8.17 -2.23 -16.09
C LEU A 229 9.51 -1.61 -15.77
N GLU A 230 10.16 -1.13 -16.82
CA GLU A 230 11.39 -0.35 -16.69
C GLU A 230 11.20 0.80 -15.71
N ALA A 231 12.22 1.01 -14.88
CA ALA A 231 12.22 2.06 -13.89
C ALA A 231 12.47 3.42 -14.57
N ASP A 232 11.42 4.04 -15.12
CA ASP A 232 11.46 5.40 -15.68
C ASP A 232 10.81 6.42 -14.73
N ALA A 233 11.31 7.66 -14.74
CA ALA A 233 10.77 8.77 -13.94
C ALA A 233 9.26 8.98 -14.15
N ASP A 234 8.77 8.76 -15.36
CA ASP A 234 7.36 8.96 -15.70
C ASP A 234 6.43 7.92 -15.06
N THR A 235 6.96 6.78 -14.60
CA THR A 235 6.16 5.74 -13.93
C THR A 235 5.93 6.03 -12.44
N TYR A 236 6.53 7.09 -11.90
CA TYR A 236 6.38 7.48 -10.50
C TYR A 236 5.34 8.59 -10.30
N ILE A 237 4.39 8.34 -9.40
CA ILE A 237 3.40 9.33 -8.96
C ILE A 237 3.48 9.42 -7.43
N ASN A 238 3.93 10.55 -6.93
CA ASN A 238 4.09 10.82 -5.48
C ASN A 238 4.87 9.72 -4.75
N GLY A 239 5.92 9.21 -5.38
CA GLY A 239 6.78 8.19 -4.81
C GLY A 239 6.23 6.78 -4.88
N TRP A 240 5.06 6.55 -5.49
CA TRP A 240 4.52 5.24 -5.88
C TRP A 240 4.90 4.91 -7.33
N PHE A 241 5.07 3.63 -7.65
CA PHE A 241 5.42 3.13 -8.98
C PHE A 241 4.22 2.43 -9.64
N TYR A 242 3.83 2.92 -10.82
CA TYR A 242 2.71 2.40 -11.59
C TYR A 242 3.13 2.08 -13.02
N CYS A 243 2.64 0.96 -13.57
CA CYS A 243 2.78 0.68 -14.99
C CYS A 243 2.02 1.72 -15.83
N TYR A 244 2.38 1.85 -17.12
CA TYR A 244 1.72 2.77 -18.04
C TYR A 244 0.20 2.56 -18.06
N SER A 245 -0.27 1.31 -18.13
CA SER A 245 -1.71 1.01 -18.12
C SER A 245 -2.42 1.47 -16.83
N CYS A 246 -1.82 1.24 -15.65
CA CYS A 246 -2.39 1.70 -14.37
C CYS A 246 -2.31 3.22 -14.22
N LYS A 247 -1.28 3.86 -14.77
CA LYS A 247 -1.18 5.32 -14.82
C LYS A 247 -2.26 5.92 -15.74
N GLU A 248 -2.46 5.34 -16.92
CA GLU A 248 -3.43 5.79 -17.92
C GLU A 248 -4.88 5.56 -17.50
N SER A 249 -5.16 4.56 -16.67
CA SER A 249 -6.53 4.35 -16.15
C SER A 249 -7.05 5.53 -15.34
N GLY A 250 -6.13 6.31 -14.75
CA GLY A 250 -6.47 7.47 -13.93
C GLY A 250 -6.98 7.13 -12.52
N ASP A 251 -7.07 5.85 -12.16
CA ASP A 251 -7.61 5.37 -10.89
C ASP A 251 -6.61 5.48 -9.72
N HIS A 252 -5.32 5.52 -10.06
CA HIS A 252 -4.23 5.38 -9.11
C HIS A 252 -3.58 6.72 -8.75
N GLY A 253 -2.88 6.75 -7.61
CA GLY A 253 -2.20 7.94 -7.10
C GLY A 253 -3.15 8.94 -6.45
N ILE A 254 -2.87 10.24 -6.64
CA ILE A 254 -3.68 11.35 -6.12
C ILE A 254 -3.92 12.38 -7.23
N PHE A 255 -5.01 13.11 -7.13
CA PHE A 255 -5.26 14.29 -7.93
C PHE A 255 -4.28 15.41 -7.56
N ARG A 256 -4.00 16.30 -8.51
CA ARG A 256 -3.50 17.64 -8.18
C ARG A 256 -4.63 18.41 -7.50
N LEU A 257 -4.30 19.39 -6.66
CA LEU A 257 -5.31 20.17 -5.94
C LEU A 257 -6.36 20.81 -6.88
N GLN A 258 -5.92 21.38 -8.00
CA GLN A 258 -6.83 21.97 -9.00
C GLN A 258 -7.72 20.92 -9.67
N GLU A 259 -7.23 19.71 -9.90
CA GLU A 259 -8.02 18.61 -10.47
C GLU A 259 -9.09 18.18 -9.46
N LEU A 260 -8.70 18.03 -8.18
CA LEU A 260 -9.63 17.68 -7.10
C LEU A 260 -10.75 18.72 -6.96
N GLU A 261 -10.43 20.01 -6.99
CA GLU A 261 -11.41 21.09 -6.92
C GLU A 261 -12.37 21.10 -8.12
N VAL A 262 -11.88 20.76 -9.31
CA VAL A 262 -12.70 20.64 -10.52
C VAL A 262 -13.66 19.44 -10.41
N GLU A 263 -13.17 18.28 -9.97
CA GLU A 263 -14.00 17.09 -9.73
C GLU A 263 -15.10 17.39 -8.71
N PHE A 264 -14.75 18.00 -7.57
CA PHE A 264 -15.74 18.30 -6.53
C PHE A 264 -16.81 19.26 -7.03
N ARG A 265 -16.41 20.32 -7.74
CA ARG A 265 -17.37 21.26 -8.33
C ARG A 265 -18.28 20.56 -9.34
N TYR A 266 -17.73 19.68 -10.18
CA TYR A 266 -18.50 18.93 -11.15
C TYR A 266 -19.62 18.13 -10.47
N TYR A 267 -19.32 17.35 -9.43
CA TYR A 267 -20.34 16.56 -8.73
C TYR A 267 -21.32 17.40 -7.91
N GLU A 268 -20.91 18.56 -7.39
CA GLU A 268 -21.85 19.49 -6.76
C GLU A 268 -22.84 20.11 -7.77
N GLU A 269 -22.41 20.30 -9.02
CA GLU A 269 -23.24 20.87 -10.09
C GLU A 269 -24.07 19.82 -10.85
N HIS A 270 -23.71 18.53 -10.76
CA HIS A 270 -24.30 17.44 -11.54
C HIS A 270 -24.86 16.32 -10.64
N GLU A 271 -26.05 16.54 -10.09
CA GLU A 271 -26.71 15.63 -9.15
C GLU A 271 -26.83 14.19 -9.66
N GLU A 272 -27.20 13.98 -10.93
CA GLU A 272 -27.37 12.63 -11.49
C GLU A 272 -26.07 11.81 -11.46
N GLU A 273 -24.95 12.44 -11.83
CA GLU A 273 -23.64 11.78 -11.79
C GLU A 273 -23.15 11.62 -10.34
N ARG A 274 -23.45 12.58 -9.46
CA ARG A 274 -23.17 12.43 -8.02
C ARG A 274 -23.89 11.22 -7.41
N GLN A 275 -25.16 11.01 -7.76
CA GLN A 275 -25.93 9.84 -7.31
C GLN A 275 -25.35 8.51 -7.83
N VAL A 276 -24.71 8.50 -9.00
CA VAL A 276 -23.99 7.32 -9.51
C VAL A 276 -22.79 6.98 -8.61
N VAL A 277 -22.03 7.99 -8.18
CA VAL A 277 -20.88 7.81 -7.27
C VAL A 277 -21.33 7.39 -5.87
N ILE A 278 -22.33 8.07 -5.31
CA ILE A 278 -22.87 7.77 -3.96
C ILE A 278 -23.28 6.30 -3.86
N TYR A 279 -24.06 5.82 -4.85
CA TYR A 279 -24.58 4.45 -4.87
C TYR A 279 -23.68 3.47 -5.61
N GLU A 280 -22.46 3.88 -5.96
CA GLU A 280 -21.43 3.05 -6.60
C GLU A 280 -21.95 2.22 -7.78
N ARG A 281 -22.77 2.86 -8.63
CA ARG A 281 -23.51 2.15 -9.70
C ARG A 281 -22.62 1.77 -10.90
N ARG A 282 -21.33 2.09 -10.86
CA ARG A 282 -20.34 1.82 -11.90
C ARG A 282 -19.01 1.39 -11.27
N ASP A 283 -18.29 0.52 -11.97
CA ASP A 283 -17.05 -0.10 -11.46
C ASP A 283 -15.93 0.92 -11.16
N TRP A 284 -15.92 2.07 -11.85
CA TRP A 284 -14.91 3.13 -11.64
C TRP A 284 -15.16 3.96 -10.37
N CYS A 285 -16.35 3.90 -9.76
CA CYS A 285 -16.68 4.76 -8.62
C CYS A 285 -15.82 4.48 -7.39
N VAL A 286 -15.55 3.20 -7.10
CA VAL A 286 -14.74 2.82 -5.92
C VAL A 286 -13.29 3.30 -6.05
N PRO A 287 -12.56 3.03 -7.16
CA PRO A 287 -11.22 3.59 -7.35
C PRO A 287 -11.20 5.12 -7.32
N PHE A 288 -12.20 5.77 -7.91
CA PHE A 288 -12.33 7.23 -7.88
C PHE A 288 -12.49 7.78 -6.46
N LYS A 289 -13.40 7.22 -5.65
CA LYS A 289 -13.57 7.63 -4.24
C LYS A 289 -12.27 7.45 -3.45
N ARG A 290 -11.59 6.32 -3.60
CA ARG A 290 -10.30 6.07 -2.94
C ARG A 290 -9.26 7.12 -3.33
N LYS A 291 -9.15 7.44 -4.62
CA LYS A 291 -8.25 8.50 -5.12
C LYS A 291 -8.62 9.88 -4.56
N ALA A 292 -9.92 10.21 -4.50
CA ALA A 292 -10.40 11.46 -3.92
C ALA A 292 -10.04 11.53 -2.42
N LYS A 293 -10.30 10.49 -1.64
CA LYS A 293 -9.94 10.39 -0.21
C LYS A 293 -8.44 10.58 0.01
N ARG A 294 -7.58 9.87 -0.75
CA ARG A 294 -6.11 10.06 -0.68
C ARG A 294 -5.71 11.50 -0.98
N SER A 295 -6.35 12.13 -1.96
CA SER A 295 -6.07 13.52 -2.36
C SER A 295 -6.50 14.51 -1.28
N CYS A 296 -7.68 14.33 -0.70
CA CYS A 296 -8.15 15.10 0.46
C CYS A 296 -7.16 15.02 1.63
N ARG A 297 -6.72 13.79 1.99
CA ARG A 297 -5.71 13.59 3.04
C ARG A 297 -4.39 14.30 2.71
N ASN A 298 -3.93 14.24 1.46
CA ASN A 298 -2.70 14.90 1.02
C ASN A 298 -2.76 16.43 1.18
N PHE A 299 -3.91 17.04 0.88
CA PHE A 299 -4.07 18.50 0.89
C PHE A 299 -4.71 19.05 2.17
N GLY A 300 -5.09 18.19 3.12
CA GLY A 300 -5.81 18.59 4.32
C GLY A 300 -7.20 19.16 4.02
N VAL A 301 -7.85 18.65 2.97
CA VAL A 301 -9.21 19.03 2.56
C VAL A 301 -10.19 18.00 3.10
N GLU A 302 -11.37 18.45 3.52
CA GLU A 302 -12.44 17.55 3.97
C GLU A 302 -12.93 16.67 2.81
N VAL A 303 -13.20 15.39 3.10
CA VAL A 303 -13.81 14.49 2.12
C VAL A 303 -15.30 14.83 2.03
N PRO A 304 -15.85 15.11 0.84
CA PRO A 304 -17.29 15.33 0.71
C PRO A 304 -18.07 14.08 1.11
N ALA A 305 -19.19 14.23 1.80
CA ALA A 305 -20.03 13.12 2.27
C ALA A 305 -20.48 12.15 1.16
N TRP A 306 -20.54 12.59 -0.09
CA TRP A 306 -20.86 11.72 -1.23
C TRP A 306 -19.69 10.84 -1.70
N ALA A 307 -18.46 11.20 -1.32
CA ALA A 307 -17.21 10.52 -1.61
C ALA A 307 -16.71 9.66 -0.44
N GLU A 308 -17.40 9.70 0.70
CA GLU A 308 -17.24 8.76 1.82
C GLU A 308 -17.61 7.33 1.40
#